data_AF-A0A0D0L1S4-F1
#
_entry.id   AF-A0A0D0L1S4-F1
#
_cell.length_a   1.000
_cell.length_b   1.000
_cell.length_c   1.000
_cell.angle_alpha   90.00
_cell.angle_beta   90.00
_cell.angle_gamma   90.00
#
_symmetry.space_group_name_H-M   'P 1'
#
loop_
_entity.id
_entity.type
_entity.pdbx_description
1 polymer ?
#
loop_
_entity_poly.entity_id
_entity_poly.type
_entity_poly.pdbx_seq_one_letter_code
_entity_poly.pdbx_strand_id
1 'polypeptide(L)'
;MDSLIAASARALAAGDALGALKRVALRDDPPALALRGIAMAQLGEHPRARELLRRAARAFGAHEELARARCVVAEAEVAMAMRDLGGTPRALAAAAATLEAHDDLANARQARLIAARRLLLLGRLAEAAAALALLDGQALSPPLAAVAELTAAELAMRSLRVGP
;
A
#
# COMPACT_ATOMS: atom_id res chain seq x y z
N MET A 1 24.39 1.77 -4.88
CA MET A 1 23.09 1.14 -4.58
C MET A 1 23.36 -0.22 -3.96
N ASP A 2 22.82 -0.52 -2.78
CA ASP A 2 23.04 -1.81 -2.10
C ASP A 2 22.40 -2.96 -2.93
N SER A 3 23.25 -3.84 -3.46
CA SER A 3 22.84 -4.92 -4.37
C SER A 3 21.89 -5.91 -3.72
N LEU A 4 21.99 -6.10 -2.40
CA LEU A 4 21.13 -7.01 -1.65
C LEU A 4 19.72 -6.45 -1.50
N ILE A 5 19.58 -5.16 -1.24
CA ILE A 5 18.28 -4.48 -1.17
C ILE A 5 17.55 -4.57 -2.52
N ALA A 6 18.25 -4.30 -3.62
CA ALA A 6 17.67 -4.39 -4.95
C ALA A 6 17.26 -5.83 -5.32
N ALA A 7 18.09 -6.83 -4.96
CA ALA A 7 17.76 -8.24 -5.18
C ALA A 7 16.55 -8.70 -4.35
N SER A 8 16.45 -8.26 -3.10
CA SER A 8 15.30 -8.55 -2.23
C SER A 8 14.02 -7.91 -2.71
N ALA A 9 14.07 -6.66 -3.18
CA ALA A 9 12.90 -5.99 -3.75
C ALA A 9 12.37 -6.74 -4.99
N ARG A 10 13.26 -7.21 -5.87
CA ARG A 10 12.87 -8.04 -7.02
C ARG A 10 12.28 -9.38 -6.59
N ALA A 11 12.86 -10.04 -5.58
CA ALA A 11 12.32 -11.28 -5.04
C ALA A 11 10.88 -11.09 -4.52
N LEU A 12 10.61 -10.01 -3.77
CA LEU A 12 9.27 -9.69 -3.29
C LEU A 12 8.29 -9.39 -4.42
N ALA A 13 8.73 -8.69 -5.46
CA ALA A 13 7.88 -8.40 -6.63
C ALA A 13 7.48 -9.70 -7.38
N ALA A 14 8.31 -10.74 -7.31
CA ALA A 14 8.03 -12.07 -7.84
C ALA A 14 7.28 -13.00 -6.86
N GLY A 15 6.96 -12.53 -5.64
CA GLY A 15 6.32 -13.33 -4.60
C GLY A 15 7.25 -14.23 -3.78
N ASP A 16 8.57 -14.13 -3.97
CA ASP A 16 9.58 -14.89 -3.21
C ASP A 16 9.93 -14.20 -1.88
N ALA A 17 8.99 -14.24 -0.93
CA ALA A 17 9.16 -13.66 0.40
C ALA A 17 10.33 -14.28 1.17
N LEU A 18 10.51 -15.61 1.09
CA LEU A 18 11.58 -16.30 1.80
C LEU A 18 12.96 -15.96 1.22
N GLY A 19 13.09 -15.87 -0.11
CA GLY A 19 14.33 -15.44 -0.74
C GLY A 19 14.68 -14.00 -0.42
N ALA A 20 13.70 -13.10 -0.32
CA ALA A 20 13.94 -11.75 0.19
C ALA A 20 14.48 -11.78 1.63
N LEU A 21 13.82 -12.52 2.53
CA LEU A 21 14.23 -12.65 3.92
C LEU A 21 15.64 -13.22 4.09
N LYS A 22 16.03 -14.23 3.29
CA LYS A 22 17.41 -14.75 3.31
C LYS A 22 18.49 -13.67 3.14
N ARG A 23 18.16 -12.56 2.47
CA ARG A 23 19.10 -11.46 2.19
C ARG A 23 19.01 -10.32 3.20
N VAL A 24 17.83 -10.06 3.79
CA VAL A 24 17.59 -8.86 4.65
C VAL A 24 17.21 -9.17 6.10
N ALA A 25 17.08 -10.44 6.50
CA ALA A 25 16.56 -10.82 7.82
C ALA A 25 17.42 -10.40 9.03
N LEU A 26 18.72 -10.14 8.82
CA LEU A 26 19.66 -9.75 9.90
C LEU A 26 20.03 -8.26 9.88
N ARG A 27 19.40 -7.47 9.00
CA ARG A 27 19.73 -6.06 8.80
C ARG A 27 18.70 -5.13 9.42
N ASP A 28 19.15 -4.09 10.10
CA ASP A 28 18.24 -3.14 10.79
C ASP A 28 18.24 -1.74 10.15
N ASP A 29 18.85 -1.57 8.97
CA ASP A 29 18.72 -0.34 8.19
C ASP A 29 17.27 -0.14 7.68
N PRO A 30 16.83 1.12 7.47
CA PRO A 30 15.44 1.40 7.11
C PRO A 30 14.94 0.66 5.85
N PRO A 31 15.71 0.58 4.74
CA PRO A 31 15.34 -0.24 3.58
C PRO A 31 15.15 -1.72 3.92
N ALA A 32 16.06 -2.32 4.68
CA ALA A 32 15.93 -3.73 5.08
C ALA A 32 14.70 -3.98 5.96
N LEU A 33 14.40 -3.07 6.89
CA LEU A 33 13.18 -3.15 7.72
C LEU A 33 11.91 -3.06 6.87
N ALA A 34 11.88 -2.16 5.88
CA ALA A 34 10.75 -2.02 4.97
C ALA A 34 10.51 -3.31 4.17
N LEU A 35 11.55 -3.87 3.56
CA LEU A 35 11.45 -5.10 2.77
C LEU A 35 11.09 -6.30 3.65
N ARG A 36 11.62 -6.40 4.87
CA ARG A 36 11.20 -7.43 5.84
C ARG A 36 9.72 -7.29 6.20
N GLY A 37 9.24 -6.06 6.40
CA GLY A 37 7.82 -5.78 6.65
C GLY A 37 6.93 -6.27 5.52
N ILE A 38 7.28 -5.98 4.27
CA ILE A 38 6.54 -6.45 3.08
C ILE A 38 6.56 -7.98 2.99
N ALA A 39 7.74 -8.61 3.22
CA ALA A 39 7.86 -10.06 3.22
C ALA A 39 6.95 -10.73 4.27
N MET A 40 6.93 -10.18 5.50
CA MET A 40 6.06 -10.65 6.58
C MET A 40 4.58 -10.48 6.21
N ALA A 41 4.20 -9.39 5.55
CA ALA A 41 2.83 -9.18 5.08
C ALA A 41 2.42 -10.23 4.03
N GLN A 42 3.30 -10.56 3.08
CA GLN A 42 3.06 -11.63 2.08
C GLN A 42 2.91 -13.02 2.72
N LEU A 43 3.53 -13.24 3.88
CA LEU A 43 3.41 -14.48 4.66
C LEU A 43 2.22 -14.50 5.63
N GLY A 44 1.44 -13.42 5.73
CA GLY A 44 0.28 -13.32 6.64
C GLY A 44 0.61 -12.80 8.04
N GLU A 45 1.88 -12.49 8.35
CA GLU A 45 2.35 -11.99 9.65
C GLU A 45 2.09 -10.47 9.80
N HIS A 46 0.82 -10.07 9.71
CA HIS A 46 0.42 -8.67 9.59
C HIS A 46 0.81 -7.77 10.79
N PRO A 47 0.66 -8.19 12.07
CA PRO A 47 1.07 -7.34 13.19
C PRO A 47 2.56 -6.99 13.16
N ARG A 48 3.39 -7.99 12.84
CA ARG A 48 4.84 -7.82 12.75
C ARG A 48 5.23 -7.00 11.53
N ALA A 49 4.60 -7.24 10.38
CA ALA A 49 4.80 -6.45 9.17
C ALA A 49 4.55 -4.96 9.43
N ARG A 50 3.44 -4.64 10.10
CA ARG A 50 3.06 -3.26 10.43
C ARG A 50 4.07 -2.57 11.33
N GLU A 51 4.55 -3.27 12.36
CA GLU A 51 5.58 -2.73 13.26
C GLU A 51 6.87 -2.38 12.49
N LEU A 52 7.33 -3.30 11.63
CA LEU A 52 8.54 -3.12 10.83
C LEU A 52 8.41 -1.94 9.85
N LEU A 53 7.26 -1.83 9.16
CA LEU A 53 7.00 -0.73 8.22
C LEU A 53 6.95 0.63 8.91
N ARG A 54 6.37 0.71 10.11
CA ARG A 54 6.37 1.94 10.93
C ARG A 54 7.77 2.32 11.40
N ARG A 55 8.56 1.33 11.82
CA ARG A 55 9.95 1.54 12.22
C ARG A 55 10.78 2.03 11.04
N ALA A 56 10.64 1.41 9.87
CA ALA A 56 11.29 1.85 8.64
C ALA A 56 10.91 3.30 8.29
N ALA A 57 9.61 3.61 8.22
CA ALA A 57 9.11 4.94 7.91
C ALA A 57 9.66 6.04 8.85
N ARG A 58 9.83 5.73 10.14
CA ARG A 58 10.42 6.66 11.13
C ARG A 58 11.94 6.78 11.02
N ALA A 59 12.61 5.75 10.50
CA ALA A 59 14.06 5.70 10.43
C ALA A 59 14.62 6.31 9.12
N PHE A 60 13.80 6.45 8.07
CA PHE A 60 14.17 7.19 6.87
C PHE A 60 14.38 8.69 7.15
N GLY A 61 15.46 9.24 6.61
CA GLY A 61 15.82 10.65 6.77
C GLY A 61 14.97 11.63 5.95
N ALA A 62 15.23 12.93 6.10
CA ALA A 62 14.51 13.99 5.39
C ALA A 62 14.62 13.88 3.86
N HIS A 63 15.77 13.42 3.36
CA HIS A 63 16.06 13.25 1.93
C HIS A 63 15.54 11.92 1.35
N GLU A 64 14.96 11.06 2.18
CA GLU A 64 14.45 9.74 1.77
C GLU A 64 12.92 9.70 1.75
N GLU A 65 12.31 10.83 1.39
CA GLU A 65 10.86 11.01 1.43
C GLU A 65 10.10 10.02 0.54
N LEU A 66 10.68 9.64 -0.62
CA LEU A 66 10.13 8.62 -1.51
C LEU A 66 10.05 7.25 -0.82
N ALA A 67 11.14 6.82 -0.16
CA ALA A 67 11.18 5.54 0.54
C ALA A 67 10.23 5.52 1.75
N ARG A 68 10.15 6.65 2.48
CA ARG A 68 9.19 6.84 3.55
C ARG A 68 7.74 6.77 3.05
N ALA A 69 7.42 7.42 1.93
CA ALA A 69 6.08 7.40 1.35
C ALA A 69 5.66 5.98 0.95
N ARG A 70 6.56 5.20 0.32
CA ARG A 70 6.33 3.77 0.03
C ARG A 70 6.00 2.96 1.29
N CYS A 71 6.70 3.21 2.39
CA CYS A 71 6.43 2.53 3.66
C CYS A 71 5.05 2.88 4.23
N VAL A 72 4.62 4.14 4.09
CA VAL A 72 3.27 4.56 4.51
C VAL A 72 2.18 3.84 3.70
N VAL A 73 2.37 3.72 2.38
CA VAL A 73 1.42 2.99 1.52
C VAL A 73 1.37 1.50 1.89
N ALA A 74 2.52 0.85 2.07
CA ALA A 74 2.59 -0.54 2.48
C ALA A 74 1.97 -0.76 3.88
N GLU A 75 2.20 0.15 4.84
CA GLU A 75 1.61 0.08 6.18
C GLU A 75 0.09 0.22 6.13
N ALA A 76 -0.43 1.11 5.29
CA ALA A 76 -1.86 1.32 5.12
C ALA A 76 -2.54 0.08 4.52
N GLU A 77 -1.88 -0.61 3.59
CA GLU A 77 -2.38 -1.87 3.03
C GLU A 77 -2.46 -2.97 4.09
N VAL A 78 -1.40 -3.13 4.90
CA VAL A 78 -1.37 -4.08 6.01
C VAL A 78 -2.46 -3.76 7.04
N ALA A 79 -2.63 -2.48 7.38
CA ALA A 79 -3.69 -2.05 8.31
C ALA A 79 -5.09 -2.41 7.76
N MET A 80 -5.32 -2.24 6.47
CA MET A 80 -6.58 -2.62 5.82
C MET A 80 -6.82 -4.14 5.88
N ALA A 81 -5.78 -4.95 5.63
CA ALA A 81 -5.84 -6.41 5.77
C ALA A 81 -6.19 -6.84 7.21
N MET A 82 -5.69 -6.11 8.20
CA MET A 82 -6.02 -6.30 9.63
C MET A 82 -7.39 -5.75 10.04
N ARG A 83 -8.16 -5.16 9.11
CA ARG A 83 -9.41 -4.41 9.39
C ARG A 83 -9.23 -3.24 10.35
N ASP A 84 -8.01 -2.72 10.49
CA ASP A 84 -7.77 -1.47 11.21
C ASP A 84 -7.97 -0.29 10.26
N LEU A 85 -9.17 0.30 10.34
CA LEU A 85 -9.56 1.45 9.54
C LEU A 85 -9.29 2.79 10.27
N GLY A 86 -8.72 2.77 11.48
CA GLY A 86 -8.46 3.94 12.31
C GLY A 86 -7.27 4.80 11.87
N GLY A 87 -6.50 4.34 10.88
CA GLY A 87 -5.36 5.07 10.31
C GLY A 87 -5.72 6.45 9.75
N THR A 88 -4.75 7.35 9.68
CA THR A 88 -4.95 8.75 9.28
C THR A 88 -5.05 8.89 7.75
N PRO A 89 -6.21 9.30 7.19
CA PRO A 89 -6.36 9.48 5.74
C PRO A 89 -5.38 10.51 5.17
N ARG A 90 -5.01 11.50 5.98
CA ARG A 90 -4.07 12.57 5.62
C ARG A 90 -2.66 12.04 5.33
N ALA A 91 -2.17 11.07 6.11
CA ALA A 91 -0.84 10.52 5.89
C ALA A 91 -0.76 9.76 4.56
N LEU A 92 -1.80 8.98 4.25
CA LEU A 92 -1.88 8.24 2.98
C LEU A 92 -2.02 9.19 1.78
N ALA A 93 -2.83 10.25 1.90
CA ALA A 93 -2.97 11.26 0.86
C ALA A 93 -1.65 12.03 0.61
N ALA A 94 -0.94 12.41 1.68
CA ALA A 94 0.37 13.05 1.57
C ALA A 94 1.40 12.11 0.91
N ALA A 95 1.42 10.83 1.30
CA ALA A 95 2.29 9.84 0.68
C ALA A 95 2.00 9.66 -0.81
N ALA A 96 0.71 9.62 -1.21
CA ALA A 96 0.32 9.57 -2.62
C ALA A 96 0.88 10.78 -3.40
N ALA A 97 0.69 12.00 -2.89
CA ALA A 97 1.20 13.21 -3.53
C ALA A 97 2.73 13.22 -3.65
N THR A 98 3.45 12.78 -2.61
CA THR A 98 4.92 12.64 -2.67
C THR A 98 5.34 11.63 -3.73
N LEU A 99 4.64 10.49 -3.84
CA LEU A 99 4.95 9.46 -4.83
C LEU A 99 4.76 9.97 -6.26
N GLU A 100 3.70 10.73 -6.51
CA GLU A 100 3.45 11.34 -7.81
C GLU A 100 4.49 12.38 -8.19
N ALA A 101 4.88 13.23 -7.25
CA ALA A 101 5.93 14.22 -7.48
C ALA A 101 7.29 13.59 -7.85
N HIS A 102 7.46 12.30 -7.57
CA HIS A 102 8.66 11.51 -7.87
C HIS A 102 8.43 10.46 -8.99
N ASP A 103 7.35 10.59 -9.77
CA ASP A 103 6.98 9.66 -10.86
C ASP A 103 6.78 8.19 -10.44
N ASP A 104 6.58 7.93 -9.15
CA ASP A 104 6.22 6.60 -8.64
C ASP A 104 4.71 6.38 -8.70
N LEU A 105 4.20 6.41 -9.93
CA LEU A 105 2.77 6.37 -10.21
C LEU A 105 2.12 5.06 -9.78
N ALA A 106 2.86 3.95 -9.82
CA ALA A 106 2.35 2.64 -9.39
C ALA A 106 1.96 2.65 -7.90
N ASN A 107 2.85 3.14 -7.03
CA ASN A 107 2.57 3.23 -5.60
C ASN A 107 1.56 4.34 -5.28
N ALA A 108 1.54 5.44 -6.04
CA ALA A 108 0.54 6.49 -5.89
C ALA A 108 -0.88 5.97 -6.19
N ARG A 109 -1.04 5.17 -7.26
CA ARG A 109 -2.32 4.53 -7.61
C ARG A 109 -2.75 3.51 -6.57
N GLN A 110 -1.82 2.72 -6.05
CA GLN A 110 -2.08 1.80 -4.94
C GLN A 110 -2.58 2.56 -3.70
N ALA A 111 -1.96 3.68 -3.33
CA ALA A 111 -2.39 4.52 -2.22
C ALA A 111 -3.83 5.04 -2.39
N ARG A 112 -4.19 5.47 -3.60
CA ARG A 112 -5.56 5.91 -3.94
C ARG A 112 -6.57 4.77 -3.83
N LEU A 113 -6.23 3.60 -4.35
CA LEU A 113 -7.12 2.43 -4.27
C LEU A 113 -7.32 2.00 -2.82
N ILE A 114 -6.27 2.04 -2.00
CA ILE A 114 -6.35 1.80 -0.56
C ILE A 114 -7.32 2.80 0.09
N ALA A 115 -7.22 4.09 -0.25
CA ALA A 115 -8.12 5.12 0.28
C ALA A 115 -9.59 4.86 -0.13
N ALA A 116 -9.85 4.54 -1.39
CA ALA A 116 -11.18 4.23 -1.91
C ALA A 116 -11.80 3.00 -1.20
N ARG A 117 -11.03 1.91 -1.09
CA ARG A 117 -11.46 0.69 -0.38
C ARG A 117 -11.75 0.95 1.09
N ARG A 118 -10.92 1.76 1.76
CA ARG A 118 -11.17 2.15 3.15
C ARG A 118 -12.49 2.92 3.30
N LEU A 119 -12.78 3.88 2.40
CA LEU A 119 -14.04 4.63 2.43
C LEU A 119 -15.24 3.71 2.24
N LEU A 120 -15.13 2.74 1.34
CA LEU A 120 -16.16 1.73 1.11
C LEU A 120 -16.40 0.87 2.37
N LEU A 121 -15.34 0.38 3.01
CA LEU A 121 -15.45 -0.38 4.27
C LEU A 121 -16.07 0.43 5.42
N LEU A 122 -15.89 1.75 5.43
CA LEU A 122 -16.53 2.66 6.40
C LEU A 122 -17.98 3.04 6.02
N GLY A 123 -18.49 2.57 4.88
CA GLY A 123 -19.84 2.91 4.41
C GLY A 123 -19.96 4.30 3.78
N ARG A 124 -18.86 4.99 3.50
CA ARG A 124 -18.84 6.33 2.89
C ARG A 124 -18.89 6.22 1.36
N LEU A 125 -20.03 5.75 0.84
CA LEU A 125 -20.17 5.34 -0.57
C LEU A 125 -19.88 6.46 -1.57
N ALA A 126 -20.41 7.67 -1.35
CA ALA A 126 -20.20 8.81 -2.25
C ALA A 126 -18.71 9.21 -2.34
N GLU A 127 -18.01 9.17 -1.22
CA GLU A 127 -16.57 9.48 -1.18
C GLU A 127 -15.73 8.35 -1.77
N ALA A 128 -16.13 7.10 -1.57
CA ALA A 128 -15.51 5.95 -2.22
C ALA A 128 -15.65 6.05 -3.76
N ALA A 129 -16.82 6.45 -4.25
CA ALA A 129 -17.07 6.71 -5.68
C ALA A 129 -16.15 7.82 -6.22
N ALA A 130 -16.08 8.95 -5.53
CA ALA A 130 -15.22 10.06 -5.91
C ALA A 130 -13.73 9.67 -5.91
N ALA A 131 -13.30 8.85 -4.94
CA ALA A 131 -11.92 8.36 -4.87
C ALA A 131 -11.60 7.35 -5.98
N LEU A 132 -12.53 6.46 -6.33
CA LEU A 132 -12.37 5.53 -7.46
C LEU A 132 -12.30 6.26 -8.79
N ALA A 133 -13.10 7.29 -9.00
CA ALA A 133 -13.11 8.08 -10.24
C ALA A 133 -11.75 8.71 -10.56
N LEU A 134 -10.90 8.96 -9.55
CA LEU A 134 -9.53 9.46 -9.76
C LEU A 134 -8.59 8.42 -10.39
N LEU A 135 -8.97 7.14 -10.39
CA LEU A 135 -8.24 6.03 -11.01
C LEU A 135 -8.72 5.75 -12.44
N ASP A 136 -9.87 6.29 -12.84
CA ASP A 136 -10.44 6.08 -14.17
C ASP A 136 -9.50 6.62 -15.26
N GLY A 137 -9.29 5.82 -16.32
CA GLY A 137 -8.40 6.16 -17.43
C GLY A 137 -6.90 6.10 -17.10
N GLN A 138 -6.51 5.73 -15.87
CA GLN A 138 -5.11 5.54 -15.54
C GLN A 138 -4.61 4.15 -15.96
N ALA A 139 -3.35 4.07 -16.39
CA ALA A 139 -2.69 2.80 -16.66
C ALA A 139 -2.41 2.05 -15.35
N LEU A 140 -3.29 1.11 -14.98
CA LEU A 140 -3.11 0.26 -13.81
C LEU A 140 -2.33 -1.01 -14.18
N SER A 141 -1.51 -1.53 -13.25
CA SER A 141 -0.98 -2.89 -13.41
C SER A 141 -2.14 -3.90 -13.34
N PRO A 142 -2.03 -5.09 -13.97
CA PRO A 142 -3.14 -6.04 -13.99
C PRO A 142 -3.70 -6.42 -12.60
N PRO A 143 -2.88 -6.64 -11.55
CA PRO A 143 -3.40 -6.87 -10.20
C PRO A 143 -4.16 -5.68 -9.63
N LEU A 144 -3.68 -4.46 -9.89
CA LEU A 144 -4.29 -3.24 -9.38
C LEU A 144 -5.62 -2.94 -10.08
N ALA A 145 -5.68 -3.18 -11.39
CA ALA A 145 -6.91 -3.10 -12.17
C ALA A 145 -7.98 -4.07 -11.64
N ALA A 146 -7.61 -5.33 -11.40
CA ALA A 146 -8.53 -6.32 -10.85
C ALA A 146 -9.13 -5.87 -9.50
N VAL A 147 -8.32 -5.32 -8.61
CA VAL A 147 -8.80 -4.81 -7.31
C VAL A 147 -9.66 -3.55 -7.47
N ALA A 148 -9.34 -2.67 -8.42
CA ALA A 148 -10.15 -1.50 -8.73
C ALA A 148 -11.55 -1.90 -9.24
N GLU A 149 -11.62 -2.84 -10.18
CA GLU A 149 -12.88 -3.39 -10.70
C GLU A 149 -13.71 -4.09 -9.62
N LEU A 150 -13.08 -4.88 -8.75
CA LEU A 150 -13.78 -5.50 -7.60
C LEU A 150 -14.33 -4.44 -6.64
N THR A 151 -13.58 -3.35 -6.43
CA THR A 151 -14.03 -2.24 -5.57
C THR A 151 -15.20 -1.48 -6.21
N ALA A 152 -15.16 -1.27 -7.53
CA ALA A 152 -16.25 -0.66 -8.29
C ALA A 152 -17.51 -1.53 -8.27
N ALA A 153 -17.37 -2.85 -8.42
CA ALA A 153 -18.47 -3.80 -8.32
C ALA A 153 -19.11 -3.79 -6.92
N GLU A 154 -18.31 -3.80 -5.85
CA GLU A 154 -18.84 -3.69 -4.48
C GLU A 154 -19.58 -2.36 -4.26
N LEU A 155 -19.01 -1.24 -4.73
CA LEU A 155 -19.66 0.06 -4.66
C LEU A 155 -21.02 0.07 -5.39
N ALA A 156 -21.08 -0.49 -6.59
CA ALA A 156 -22.30 -0.57 -7.38
C ALA A 156 -23.37 -1.39 -6.64
N MET A 157 -23.02 -2.58 -6.13
CA MET A 157 -23.94 -3.42 -5.36
C MET A 157 -24.51 -2.70 -4.14
N ARG A 158 -23.66 -1.96 -3.40
CA ARG A 158 -24.05 -1.24 -2.18
C ARG A 158 -24.78 0.07 -2.45
N SER A 159 -24.75 0.56 -3.69
CA SER A 159 -25.44 1.79 -4.12
C SER A 159 -26.80 1.51 -4.77
N LEU A 160 -27.19 0.23 -4.90
CA LEU A 160 -28.50 -0.15 -5.41
C LEU A 160 -29.60 0.40 -4.49
N ARG A 161 -30.50 1.18 -5.08
CA ARG A 161 -31.77 1.54 -4.46
C ARG A 161 -32.82 0.58 -4.96
N VAL A 162 -33.10 -0.45 -4.17
CA VAL A 162 -34.22 -1.34 -4.44
C VAL A 162 -35.45 -0.64 -3.87
N GLY A 163 -36.41 -0.28 -4.74
CA GLY A 163 -37.70 0.27 -4.32
C GLY A 163 -38.53 -0.77 -3.56
N PRO A 164 -39.56 -0.33 -2.81
CA PRO A 164 -40.55 -1.25 -2.23
C PRO A 164 -41.33 -2.02 -3.31
#